data_AF-A0A165MZE6-F1
#
_entry.id   AF-A0A165MZE6-F1
#
_cell.length_a   1.000
_cell.length_b   1.000
_cell.length_c   1.000
_cell.angle_alpha   90.00
_cell.angle_beta   90.00
_cell.angle_gamma   90.00
#
_symmetry.space_group_name_H-M   'P 1'
#
loop_
_entity.id
_entity.type
_entity.pdbx_description
1 polymer ?
#
loop_
_entity_poly.entity_id
_entity_poly.type
_entity_poly.pdbx_seq_one_letter_code
_entity_poly.pdbx_strand_id
1 'polypeptide(L)'
;MEPATSGQHQNGEYGIFSNGNIELPVDTSEVTLHLKPRSHISMLVHRNRDDEQLRLYLVSAYDEMRSPWRRWLLARKLRAISLVKCRGPGWCESVQSSLDSYDIQSKASSHRPSRALVQYVGNIVSEDPEYGLEFMESWWMAPLIMVCLLGMLLATIFALWYGHHFGDYSGGFTIAAYSAGLLSTVLVLLQVAVAARP
;
A
#
# COMPACT_ATOMS: atom_id res chain seq x y z
N MET A 1 -35.23 41.47 -24.90
CA MET A 1 -36.09 40.49 -24.22
C MET A 1 -35.22 39.30 -23.88
N GLU A 2 -34.64 39.34 -22.69
CA GLU A 2 -33.99 38.23 -21.97
C GLU A 2 -35.11 37.38 -21.31
N PRO A 3 -34.87 36.10 -20.90
CA PRO A 3 -33.83 35.79 -19.91
C PRO A 3 -33.02 34.51 -20.10
N ALA A 4 -31.86 34.53 -19.44
CA ALA A 4 -30.91 33.46 -19.18
C ALA A 4 -31.42 32.44 -18.15
N THR A 5 -30.96 31.18 -18.27
CA THR A 5 -31.01 30.18 -17.21
C THR A 5 -29.63 29.57 -16.99
N SER A 6 -29.00 30.07 -15.93
CA SER A 6 -27.77 29.58 -15.32
C SER A 6 -28.10 28.45 -14.35
N GLY A 7 -27.64 27.23 -14.63
CA GLY A 7 -27.71 26.09 -13.71
C GLY A 7 -26.39 25.93 -12.95
N GLN A 8 -26.32 26.48 -11.73
CA GLN A 8 -25.27 26.20 -10.77
C GLN A 8 -25.38 24.74 -10.30
N HIS A 9 -24.35 23.94 -10.55
CA HIS A 9 -24.17 22.67 -9.84
C HIS A 9 -23.31 22.91 -8.59
N GLN A 10 -23.86 22.49 -7.46
CA GLN A 10 -23.41 22.76 -6.11
C GLN A 10 -22.00 22.24 -5.84
N ASN A 11 -21.17 23.12 -5.27
CA ASN A 11 -19.96 22.79 -4.55
C ASN A 11 -20.32 21.86 -3.37
N GLY A 12 -19.74 20.66 -3.36
CA GLY A 12 -19.69 19.85 -2.15
C GLY A 12 -18.77 20.51 -1.14
N GLU A 13 -19.36 21.11 -0.11
CA GLU A 13 -18.68 21.51 1.12
C GLU A 13 -17.96 20.29 1.72
N TYR A 14 -16.64 20.30 1.68
CA TYR A 14 -15.86 19.53 2.63
C TYR A 14 -16.06 20.18 4.00
N GLY A 15 -16.84 19.50 4.85
CA GLY A 15 -17.10 19.91 6.22
C GLY A 15 -15.77 20.15 6.95
N ILE A 16 -15.52 21.41 7.27
CA ILE A 16 -14.56 21.81 8.29
C ILE A 16 -15.17 21.33 9.61
N PHE A 17 -14.60 20.28 10.19
CA PHE A 17 -14.88 19.88 11.57
C PHE A 17 -14.43 21.02 12.49
N SER A 18 -15.39 21.87 12.88
CA SER A 18 -15.17 22.99 13.77
C SER A 18 -15.10 22.50 15.21
N ASN A 19 -13.88 22.51 15.76
CA ASN A 19 -13.48 22.65 17.17
C ASN A 19 -14.58 22.46 18.23
N GLY A 20 -14.83 21.20 18.58
CA GLY A 20 -15.03 20.86 19.98
C GLY A 20 -13.65 20.61 20.57
N ASN A 21 -13.20 21.40 21.54
CA ASN A 21 -12.00 21.14 22.32
C ASN A 21 -12.23 19.86 23.14
N ILE A 22 -12.07 18.70 22.50
CA ILE A 22 -11.90 17.43 23.21
C ILE A 22 -10.51 17.56 23.82
N GLU A 23 -10.44 17.75 25.15
CA GLU A 23 -9.21 17.62 25.90
C GLU A 23 -8.65 16.22 25.63
N LEU A 24 -7.69 16.16 24.71
CA LEU A 24 -6.99 14.93 24.39
C LEU A 24 -6.24 14.49 25.65
N PRO A 25 -6.36 13.22 26.05
CA PRO A 25 -5.61 12.72 27.20
C PRO A 25 -4.13 12.95 26.94
N VAL A 26 -3.43 13.46 27.97
CA VAL A 26 -2.04 13.98 27.95
C VAL A 26 -1.02 13.04 27.27
N ASP A 27 -1.34 11.76 27.13
CA ASP A 27 -0.48 10.73 26.55
C ASP A 27 -0.78 10.38 25.08
N THR A 28 -1.61 11.18 24.42
CA THR A 28 -2.02 10.96 23.02
C THR A 28 -1.30 11.93 22.09
N SER A 29 -0.81 11.40 20.98
CA SER A 29 -0.04 12.13 19.99
C SER A 29 -0.67 11.89 18.63
N GLU A 30 -1.05 12.95 17.91
CA GLU A 30 -1.55 12.83 16.54
C GLU A 30 -0.38 12.62 15.58
N VAL A 31 -0.50 11.61 14.71
CA VAL A 31 0.50 11.23 13.73
C VAL A 31 -0.15 11.18 12.37
N THR A 32 0.39 11.95 11.42
CA THR A 32 -0.07 11.89 10.05
C THR A 32 0.65 10.78 9.29
N LEU A 33 -0.12 9.82 8.78
CA LEU A 33 0.35 8.76 7.92
C LEU A 33 0.22 9.17 6.46
N HIS A 34 1.29 8.97 5.69
CA HIS A 34 1.35 9.28 4.26
C HIS A 34 1.60 8.01 3.45
N LEU A 35 0.76 7.79 2.45
CA LEU A 35 0.92 6.76 1.43
C LEU A 35 0.92 7.43 0.05
N LYS A 36 2.06 7.33 -0.66
CA LYS A 36 2.20 7.88 -2.01
C LYS A 36 1.24 7.18 -2.98
N PRO A 37 0.66 7.91 -3.96
CA PRO A 37 0.95 9.31 -4.25
C PRO A 37 0.08 10.35 -3.53
N ARG A 38 -1.09 10.02 -2.97
CA ARG A 38 -2.04 11.06 -2.49
C ARG A 38 -2.94 10.69 -1.30
N SER A 39 -2.78 9.53 -0.66
CA SER A 39 -3.59 9.18 0.52
C SER A 39 -2.86 9.58 1.79
N HIS A 40 -3.55 10.33 2.66
CA HIS A 40 -3.12 10.62 4.01
C HIS A 40 -4.24 10.29 4.99
N ILE A 41 -3.88 9.78 6.16
CA ILE A 41 -4.79 9.51 7.27
C ILE A 41 -4.08 10.02 8.53
N SER A 42 -4.72 10.88 9.32
CA SER A 42 -4.23 11.19 10.66
C SER A 42 -4.73 10.15 11.65
N MET A 43 -3.87 9.76 12.58
CA MET A 43 -4.20 8.80 13.61
C MET A 43 -3.70 9.25 14.98
N LEU A 44 -4.43 8.86 16.02
CA LEU A 44 -4.03 9.11 17.41
C LEU A 44 -3.22 7.95 17.95
N VAL A 45 -1.93 8.17 18.18
CA VAL A 45 -1.02 7.20 18.80
C VAL A 45 -0.96 7.45 20.29
N HIS A 46 -1.27 6.42 21.08
CA HIS A 46 -1.09 6.44 22.52
C HIS A 46 0.31 5.95 22.88
N ARG A 47 1.05 6.71 23.71
CA ARG A 47 2.42 6.37 24.12
C ARG A 47 2.53 5.06 24.90
N ASN A 48 1.45 4.61 25.50
CA ASN A 48 1.41 3.38 26.29
C ASN A 48 1.03 2.12 25.48
N ARG A 49 0.89 2.20 24.15
CA ARG A 49 0.61 1.01 23.33
C ARG A 49 1.83 0.10 23.26
N ASP A 50 1.56 -1.19 23.14
CA ASP A 50 2.58 -2.19 22.81
C ASP A 50 3.01 -2.02 21.33
N ASP A 51 4.28 -2.31 21.04
CA ASP A 51 4.86 -2.19 19.69
C ASP A 51 4.13 -3.11 18.71
N GLU A 52 3.68 -4.29 19.16
CA GLU A 52 2.92 -5.21 18.32
C GLU A 52 1.54 -4.64 17.97
N GLN A 53 0.86 -4.00 18.93
CA GLN A 53 -0.42 -3.34 18.68
C GLN A 53 -0.26 -2.14 17.74
N LEU A 54 0.79 -1.33 17.94
CA LEU A 54 1.10 -0.22 17.06
C LEU A 54 1.40 -0.70 15.64
N ARG A 55 2.16 -1.79 15.49
CA ARG A 55 2.45 -2.42 14.20
C ARG A 55 1.19 -2.93 13.51
N LEU A 56 0.36 -3.69 14.21
CA LEU A 56 -0.91 -4.19 13.65
C LEU A 56 -1.82 -3.05 13.22
N TYR A 57 -1.84 -1.97 14.00
CA TYR A 57 -2.61 -0.77 13.68
C TYR A 57 -2.07 -0.05 12.44
N LEU A 58 -0.75 0.12 12.32
CA LEU A 58 -0.11 0.69 11.12
C LEU A 58 -0.39 -0.15 9.87
N VAL A 59 -0.34 -1.48 9.99
CA VAL A 59 -0.69 -2.40 8.89
C VAL A 59 -2.17 -2.27 8.53
N SER A 60 -3.06 -2.19 9.52
CA SER A 60 -4.50 -1.99 9.30
C SER A 60 -4.79 -0.67 8.60
N ALA A 61 -4.19 0.43 9.05
CA ALA A 61 -4.35 1.76 8.45
C ALA A 61 -3.79 1.79 7.02
N TYR A 62 -2.65 1.14 6.79
CA TYR A 62 -2.08 0.96 5.46
C TYR A 62 -3.00 0.16 4.53
N ASP A 63 -3.57 -0.94 5.02
CA ASP A 63 -4.51 -1.74 4.24
C ASP A 63 -5.77 -0.93 3.93
N GLU A 64 -6.32 -0.18 4.89
CA GLU A 64 -7.48 0.69 4.71
C GLU A 64 -7.27 1.75 3.63
N MET A 65 -6.09 2.40 3.61
CA MET A 65 -5.73 3.35 2.55
C MET A 65 -5.66 2.70 1.16
N ARG A 66 -5.50 1.39 1.09
CA ARG A 66 -5.30 0.66 -0.16
C ARG A 66 -6.60 0.04 -0.67
N SER A 67 -6.99 0.44 -1.88
CA SER A 67 -8.17 -0.16 -2.54
C SER A 67 -8.05 -1.69 -2.65
N PRO A 68 -9.15 -2.44 -2.52
CA PRO A 68 -9.14 -3.91 -2.62
C PRO A 68 -8.49 -4.43 -3.91
N TRP A 69 -8.69 -3.72 -5.02
CA TRP A 69 -8.06 -4.02 -6.30
C TRP A 69 -6.54 -3.86 -6.27
N ARG A 70 -6.04 -2.77 -5.65
CA ARG A 70 -4.59 -2.58 -5.46
C ARG A 70 -4.02 -3.60 -4.47
N ARG A 71 -4.78 -4.16 -3.52
CA ARG A 71 -4.28 -5.22 -2.63
C ARG A 71 -4.04 -6.53 -3.40
N TRP A 72 -4.90 -6.86 -4.36
CA TRP A 72 -4.78 -8.08 -5.16
C TRP A 72 -3.81 -7.95 -6.33
N LEU A 73 -3.84 -6.83 -7.07
CA LEU A 73 -3.07 -6.69 -8.31
C LEU A 73 -1.64 -6.21 -8.09
N LEU A 74 -1.41 -5.37 -7.08
CA LEU A 74 -0.05 -4.97 -6.71
C LEU A 74 0.41 -5.93 -5.61
N ALA A 75 1.33 -6.82 -5.92
CA ALA A 75 2.02 -7.63 -4.92
C ALA A 75 3.03 -6.76 -4.14
N ARG A 76 2.55 -5.66 -3.55
CA ARG A 76 3.35 -4.73 -2.76
C ARG A 76 2.97 -4.88 -1.30
N LYS A 77 3.96 -5.16 -0.46
CA LYS A 77 3.79 -5.29 0.99
C LYS A 77 4.45 -4.10 1.69
N LEU A 78 3.90 -3.70 2.83
CA LEU A 78 4.56 -2.74 3.69
C LEU A 78 5.91 -3.33 4.16
N ARG A 79 7.01 -2.63 3.87
CA ARG A 79 8.36 -3.06 4.25
C ARG A 79 8.90 -2.18 5.36
N ALA A 80 8.90 -0.87 5.14
CA ALA A 80 9.52 0.06 6.05
C ALA A 80 8.66 1.30 6.23
N ILE A 81 8.94 2.02 7.32
CA ILE A 81 8.35 3.32 7.61
C ILE A 81 9.49 4.33 7.63
N SER A 82 9.39 5.37 6.81
CA SER A 82 10.35 6.47 6.77
C SER A 82 9.73 7.72 7.37
N LEU A 83 10.56 8.54 8.02
CA LEU A 83 10.17 9.86 8.48
C LEU A 83 10.08 10.82 7.30
N VAL A 84 9.00 11.60 7.24
CA VAL A 84 8.84 12.69 6.27
C VAL A 84 8.51 13.99 6.98
N LYS A 85 9.04 15.10 6.45
CA LYS A 85 8.66 16.44 6.89
C LYS A 85 7.69 17.03 5.86
N CYS A 86 6.50 17.40 6.27
CA CYS A 86 5.50 17.98 5.38
C CYS A 86 5.51 19.50 5.48
N ARG A 87 5.87 20.19 4.38
CA ARG A 87 5.93 21.67 4.31
C ARG A 87 4.63 22.30 3.79
N GLY A 88 3.54 21.55 3.76
CA GLY A 88 2.24 22.02 3.27
C GLY A 88 1.39 20.93 2.62
N PRO A 89 0.21 21.29 2.08
CA PRO A 89 -0.72 20.34 1.49
C PRO A 89 -0.12 19.71 0.23
N GLY A 90 0.30 18.45 0.35
CA GLY A 90 0.76 17.62 -0.77
C GLY A 90 2.26 17.63 -1.05
N TRP A 91 3.09 18.28 -0.21
CA TRP A 91 4.54 18.22 -0.35
C TRP A 91 5.20 17.76 0.95
N CYS A 92 5.70 16.52 0.92
CA CYS A 92 6.45 15.94 2.02
C CYS A 92 7.83 15.50 1.50
N GLU A 93 8.86 15.92 2.21
CA GLU A 93 10.26 15.64 1.90
C GLU A 93 10.73 14.51 2.82
N SER A 94 11.33 13.47 2.25
CA SER A 94 11.92 12.39 3.04
C SER A 94 13.11 12.92 3.82
N VAL A 95 13.06 12.82 5.15
CA VAL A 95 14.15 13.24 6.00
C VAL A 95 15.19 12.14 5.97
N GLN A 96 16.34 12.41 5.36
CA GLN A 96 17.46 11.48 5.31
C GLN A 96 18.21 11.53 6.66
N SER A 97 17.56 11.04 7.70
CA SER A 97 18.16 10.86 9.03
C SER A 97 18.96 9.56 9.07
N SER A 98 20.12 9.58 9.71
CA SER A 98 20.96 8.39 9.95
C SER A 98 20.29 7.34 10.86
N LEU A 99 19.17 7.70 11.49
CA LEU A 99 18.22 6.77 12.08
C LEU A 99 17.35 6.21 10.95
N ASP A 100 17.99 5.31 10.22
CA ASP A 100 17.50 4.59 9.06
C ASP A 100 16.05 4.11 9.24
N SER A 101 15.29 4.21 8.14
CA SER A 101 13.96 3.64 7.94
C SER A 101 13.68 2.43 8.84
N TYR A 102 12.59 2.46 9.60
CA TYR A 102 12.24 1.32 10.44
C TYR A 102 11.72 0.18 9.56
N ASP A 103 12.53 -0.86 9.34
CA ASP A 103 12.11 -2.08 8.66
C ASP A 103 11.23 -2.92 9.58
N ILE A 104 9.96 -3.03 9.21
CA ILE A 104 8.94 -3.77 9.98
C ILE A 104 9.20 -5.27 9.91
N GLN A 105 9.71 -5.77 8.77
CA GLN A 105 9.86 -7.21 8.54
C GLN A 105 11.08 -7.79 9.25
N SER A 106 12.20 -7.07 9.25
CA SER A 106 13.43 -7.55 9.91
C SER A 106 13.28 -7.65 11.42
N LYS A 107 12.46 -6.78 12.03
CA LYS A 107 12.21 -6.78 13.48
C LYS A 107 11.07 -7.70 13.90
N ALA A 108 10.17 -8.08 12.99
CA ALA A 108 9.12 -9.05 13.24
C ALA A 108 9.65 -10.43 13.65
N SER A 109 10.82 -10.83 13.14
CA SER A 109 11.46 -12.11 13.48
C SER A 109 12.23 -12.09 14.79
N SER A 110 12.47 -10.91 15.39
CA SER A 110 13.13 -10.81 16.68
C SER A 110 12.08 -11.04 17.77
N HIS A 111 12.19 -12.15 18.50
CA HIS A 111 11.25 -12.54 19.56
C HIS A 111 11.32 -11.65 20.82
N ARG A 112 12.03 -10.52 20.74
CA ARG A 112 12.21 -9.60 21.87
C ARG A 112 11.24 -8.44 21.69
N PRO A 113 10.39 -8.11 22.68
CA PRO A 113 9.57 -6.91 22.63
C PRO A 113 10.50 -5.70 22.68
N SER A 114 10.90 -5.25 21.50
CA SER A 114 11.70 -4.05 21.33
C SER A 114 10.71 -2.91 21.36
N ARG A 115 10.75 -2.02 22.36
CA ARG A 115 9.94 -0.77 22.40
C ARG A 115 10.42 0.28 21.38
N ALA A 116 11.12 -0.15 20.34
CA ALA A 116 11.83 0.73 19.44
C ALA A 116 10.87 1.46 18.49
N LEU A 117 9.74 0.85 18.10
CA LEU A 117 8.76 1.51 17.22
C LEU A 117 8.02 2.60 17.98
N VAL A 118 7.54 2.32 19.19
CA VAL A 118 6.84 3.31 20.02
C VAL A 118 7.79 4.44 20.40
N GLN A 119 9.05 4.15 20.76
CA GLN A 119 10.04 5.19 21.02
C GLN A 119 10.37 6.01 19.77
N TYR A 120 10.52 5.35 18.62
CA TYR A 120 10.78 6.03 17.34
C TYR A 120 9.64 7.00 17.01
N VAL A 121 8.39 6.52 17.01
CA VAL A 121 7.21 7.36 16.74
C VAL A 121 7.04 8.44 17.82
N GLY A 122 7.21 8.10 19.09
CA GLY A 122 7.06 9.05 20.20
C GLY A 122 8.09 10.18 20.17
N ASN A 123 9.35 9.88 19.82
CA ASN A 123 10.40 10.89 19.68
C ASN A 123 10.10 11.84 18.51
N ILE A 124 9.67 11.29 17.37
CA ILE A 124 9.31 12.06 16.18
C ILE A 124 8.18 13.06 16.48
N VAL A 125 7.11 12.58 17.12
CA VAL A 125 5.94 13.43 17.38
C VAL A 125 6.22 14.49 18.44
N SER A 126 7.22 14.27 19.30
CA SER A 126 7.62 15.25 20.30
C SER A 126 8.47 16.39 19.73
N GLU A 127 9.15 16.18 18.61
CA GLU A 127 10.08 17.17 18.03
C GLU A 127 9.37 18.27 17.21
N ASP A 128 8.41 17.91 16.35
CA ASP A 128 7.72 18.88 15.49
C ASP A 128 6.40 18.27 14.96
N PRO A 129 5.24 18.92 15.09
CA PRO A 129 3.99 18.45 14.49
C PRO A 129 4.03 18.40 12.96
N GLU A 130 5.04 19.00 12.32
CA GLU A 130 5.25 18.92 10.86
C GLU A 130 5.80 17.57 10.37
N TYR A 131 6.21 16.68 11.28
CA TYR A 131 6.68 15.35 10.90
C TYR A 131 5.54 14.33 10.75
N GLY A 132 5.62 13.53 9.70
CA GLY A 132 4.73 12.41 9.42
C GLY A 132 5.49 11.13 9.14
N LEU A 133 4.75 10.03 9.03
CA LEU A 133 5.30 8.72 8.66
C LEU A 133 4.90 8.40 7.22
N GLU A 134 5.88 8.14 6.37
CA GLU A 134 5.66 7.64 5.02
C GLU A 134 5.82 6.12 4.97
N PHE A 135 4.83 5.45 4.40
CA PHE A 135 4.87 4.01 4.16
C PHE A 135 5.71 3.68 2.93
N MET A 136 6.80 2.95 3.13
CA MET A 136 7.63 2.42 2.04
C MET A 136 7.14 1.02 1.67
N GLU A 137 6.56 0.93 0.47
CA GLU A 137 6.15 -0.34 -0.14
C GLU A 137 7.36 -1.05 -0.76
N SER A 138 7.50 -2.35 -0.54
CA SER A 138 8.40 -3.19 -1.33
C SER A 138 7.63 -4.08 -2.30
N TRP A 139 8.24 -4.30 -3.47
CA TRP A 139 7.76 -5.27 -4.43
C TRP A 139 8.02 -6.67 -3.89
N TRP A 140 6.94 -7.40 -3.61
CA TRP A 140 7.00 -8.80 -3.27
C TRP A 140 6.79 -9.59 -4.56
N MET A 141 7.88 -10.09 -5.16
CA MET A 141 7.80 -10.84 -6.41
C MET A 141 7.17 -12.23 -6.25
N ALA A 142 7.05 -12.76 -5.03
CA ALA A 142 6.62 -14.13 -4.80
C ALA A 142 5.21 -14.45 -5.33
N PRO A 143 4.15 -13.64 -5.10
CA PRO A 143 2.84 -13.91 -5.67
C PRO A 143 2.83 -13.90 -7.20
N LEU A 144 3.61 -13.02 -7.85
CA LEU A 144 3.73 -12.99 -9.31
C LEU A 144 4.37 -14.27 -9.83
N ILE A 145 5.46 -14.71 -9.19
CA ILE A 145 6.12 -15.98 -9.54
C ILE A 145 5.15 -17.15 -9.36
N MET A 146 4.39 -17.18 -8.26
CA MET A 146 3.38 -18.22 -8.01
C MET A 146 2.30 -18.27 -9.08
N VAL A 147 1.76 -17.11 -9.51
CA VAL A 147 0.77 -17.03 -10.59
C VAL A 147 1.35 -17.52 -11.91
N CYS A 148 2.59 -17.13 -12.25
CA CYS A 148 3.27 -17.61 -13.46
C CYS A 148 3.48 -19.13 -13.43
N LEU A 149 3.95 -19.69 -12.31
CA LEU A 149 4.13 -21.14 -12.15
C LEU A 149 2.80 -21.89 -12.26
N LEU A 150 1.74 -21.37 -11.63
CA LEU A 150 0.41 -21.94 -11.71
C LEU A 150 -0.13 -21.91 -13.15
N GLY A 151 0.06 -20.81 -13.88
CA GLY A 151 -0.31 -20.68 -15.28
C GLY A 151 0.43 -21.68 -16.17
N MET A 152 1.74 -21.86 -15.96
CA MET A 152 2.56 -22.86 -16.67
C MET A 152 2.07 -24.28 -16.38
N LEU A 153 1.74 -24.59 -15.12
CA LEU A 153 1.20 -25.90 -14.72
C LEU A 153 -0.17 -26.17 -15.37
N LEU A 154 -1.07 -25.19 -15.39
CA LEU A 154 -2.37 -25.34 -16.03
C LEU A 154 -2.24 -25.52 -17.55
N ALA A 155 -1.32 -24.79 -18.19
CA ALA A 155 -1.04 -24.92 -19.61
C ALA A 155 -0.48 -26.31 -19.98
N THR A 156 0.39 -26.88 -19.15
CA THR A 156 0.91 -28.25 -19.37
C THR A 156 -0.16 -29.31 -19.15
N ILE A 157 -1.00 -29.18 -18.11
CA ILE A 157 -2.14 -30.07 -17.89
C ILE A 157 -3.09 -30.03 -19.10
N PHE A 158 -3.40 -28.83 -19.61
CA PHE A 158 -4.23 -28.65 -20.80
C PHE A 158 -3.62 -29.33 -22.03
N ALA A 159 -2.32 -29.12 -22.29
CA ALA A 159 -1.63 -29.73 -23.42
C ALA A 159 -1.66 -31.27 -23.37
N LEU A 160 -1.44 -31.85 -22.18
CA LEU A 160 -1.49 -33.31 -21.99
C LEU A 160 -2.90 -33.86 -22.17
N TRP A 161 -3.90 -33.17 -21.61
CA TRP A 161 -5.31 -33.55 -21.77
C TRP A 161 -5.74 -33.49 -23.24
N TYR A 162 -5.38 -32.41 -23.93
CA TYR A 162 -5.65 -32.23 -25.36
C TYR A 162 -4.97 -33.32 -26.19
N GLY A 163 -3.67 -33.54 -25.99
CA GLY A 163 -2.91 -34.55 -26.70
C GLY A 163 -3.45 -35.96 -26.48
N HIS A 164 -3.89 -36.28 -25.27
CA HIS A 164 -4.52 -37.57 -24.97
C HIS A 164 -5.88 -37.74 -25.68
N HIS A 165 -6.72 -36.70 -25.71
CA HIS A 165 -8.04 -36.79 -26.32
C HIS A 165 -8.03 -36.80 -27.85
N PHE A 166 -7.10 -36.06 -28.48
CA PHE A 166 -7.05 -35.88 -29.93
C PHE A 166 -5.91 -36.66 -30.61
N GLY A 167 -5.01 -37.27 -29.83
CA GLY A 167 -3.83 -37.97 -30.35
C GLY A 167 -2.74 -37.03 -30.91
N ASP A 168 -2.88 -35.72 -30.75
CA ASP A 168 -1.92 -34.71 -31.22
C ASP A 168 -1.35 -33.90 -30.05
N TYR A 169 -0.25 -34.42 -29.50
CA TYR A 169 0.49 -33.73 -28.43
C TYR A 169 1.16 -32.46 -28.94
N SER A 170 1.66 -32.43 -30.19
CA SER A 170 2.36 -31.27 -30.74
C SER A 170 1.42 -30.07 -30.87
N GLY A 171 0.20 -30.29 -31.35
CA GLY A 171 -0.84 -29.28 -31.42
C GLY A 171 -1.20 -28.73 -30.03
N GLY A 172 -1.43 -29.63 -29.07
CA GLY A 172 -1.75 -29.27 -27.68
C GLY A 172 -0.68 -28.40 -27.02
N PHE A 173 0.60 -28.79 -27.14
CA PHE A 173 1.72 -27.99 -26.60
C PHE A 173 1.88 -26.65 -27.31
N THR A 174 1.64 -26.59 -28.62
CA THR A 174 1.72 -25.34 -29.39
C THR A 174 0.66 -24.33 -28.92
N ILE A 175 -0.60 -24.78 -28.80
CA ILE A 175 -1.72 -23.94 -28.31
C ILE A 175 -1.45 -23.47 -26.87
N ALA A 176 -0.99 -24.37 -26.00
CA ALA A 176 -0.67 -24.06 -24.62
C ALA A 176 0.45 -23.01 -24.52
N ALA A 177 1.51 -23.14 -25.32
CA ALA A 177 2.62 -22.20 -25.36
C ALA A 177 2.19 -20.80 -25.82
N TYR A 178 1.41 -20.69 -26.89
CA TYR A 178 0.86 -19.42 -27.35
C TYR A 178 -0.04 -18.77 -26.29
N SER A 179 -0.90 -19.57 -25.64
CA SER A 179 -1.79 -19.08 -24.59
C SER A 179 -1.02 -18.55 -23.38
N ALA A 180 0.01 -19.26 -22.93
CA ALA A 180 0.88 -18.84 -21.84
C ALA A 180 1.66 -17.56 -22.19
N GLY A 181 2.18 -17.46 -23.42
CA GLY A 181 2.87 -16.26 -23.91
C GLY A 181 1.97 -15.03 -23.96
N LEU A 182 0.73 -15.20 -24.43
CA LEU A 182 -0.27 -14.13 -24.45
C LEU A 182 -0.64 -13.69 -23.03
N LEU A 183 -0.89 -14.64 -22.13
CA LEU A 183 -1.22 -14.34 -20.72
C LEU A 183 -0.07 -13.63 -20.00
N SER A 184 1.17 -14.06 -20.23
CA SER A 184 2.37 -13.37 -19.72
C SER A 184 2.44 -11.92 -20.23
N THR A 185 2.23 -11.71 -21.53
CA THR A 185 2.23 -10.35 -22.13
C THR A 185 1.14 -9.47 -21.51
N VAL A 186 -0.07 -9.98 -21.35
CA VAL A 186 -1.19 -9.25 -20.73
C VAL A 186 -0.89 -8.91 -19.27
N LEU A 187 -0.30 -9.83 -18.49
CA LEU A 187 0.09 -9.56 -17.09
C LEU A 187 1.14 -8.46 -17.00
N VAL A 188 2.15 -8.46 -17.88
CA VAL A 188 3.16 -7.40 -17.94
C VAL A 188 2.52 -6.05 -18.29
N LEU A 189 1.67 -6.00 -19.32
CA LEU A 189 0.96 -4.78 -19.70
C LEU A 189 0.06 -4.27 -18.58
N LEU A 190 -0.61 -5.17 -17.86
CA LEU A 190 -1.44 -4.81 -16.71
C LEU A 190 -0.59 -4.20 -15.59
N GLN A 191 0.58 -4.76 -15.29
CA GLN A 191 1.50 -4.19 -14.30
C GLN A 191 1.97 -2.79 -14.68
N VAL A 192 2.31 -2.57 -15.95
CA VAL A 192 2.71 -1.25 -16.46
C VAL A 192 1.54 -0.27 -16.36
N ALA A 193 0.34 -0.67 -16.78
CA ALA A 193 -0.86 0.17 -16.71
C ALA A 193 -1.23 0.54 -15.27
N VAL A 194 -1.08 -0.39 -14.33
CA VAL A 194 -1.33 -0.13 -12.90
C VAL A 194 -0.24 0.76 -12.31
N ALA A 195 1.03 0.58 -12.68
CA ALA A 195 2.13 1.43 -12.24
C ALA A 195 2.06 2.85 -12.80
N ALA A 196 1.51 3.02 -14.02
CA ALA A 196 1.35 4.31 -14.67
C ALA A 196 0.16 5.12 -14.14
N ARG A 197 -0.78 4.50 -13.40
CA ARG A 197 -1.88 5.22 -12.75
C ARG A 197 -1.37 5.84 -11.43
N PRO A 198 -1.30 7.18 -11.32
CA PRO A 198 -1.04 7.84 -10.05
C PRO A 198 -2.14 7.47 -9.04
#